data_AF-A0AAE0GWP4-F1
#
_entry.id   AF-A0AAE0GWP4-F1
#
_cell.length_a   1.000
_cell.length_b   1.000
_cell.length_c   1.000
_cell.angle_alpha   90.00
_cell.angle_beta   90.00
_cell.angle_gamma   90.00
#
_symmetry.space_group_name_H-M   'P 1'
#
loop_
_entity.id
_entity.type
_entity.pdbx_description
1 polymer ?
#
loop_
_entity_poly.entity_id
_entity_poly.type
_entity_poly.pdbx_seq_one_letter_code
_entity_poly.pdbx_strand_id
1 'polypeptide(L)'
;MRTFATEGEAEVTRNFAAEGEAEVTWTFAAEVEGEDTRTFATEGEGGDTRTFAAEGEAEVTRNFAAEGEGEDTRTLAAEGGRGAEDT
;
A
#
# COMPACT_ATOMS: atom_id res chain seq x y z
N MET A 1 5.81 -12.78 1.31
CA MET A 1 4.59 -12.39 0.59
C MET A 1 3.40 -12.32 1.55
N ARG A 2 2.74 -11.17 1.64
CA ARG A 2 1.53 -10.92 2.46
C ARG A 2 0.48 -10.25 1.57
N THR A 3 -0.76 -10.73 1.60
CA THR A 3 -1.86 -10.22 0.74
C THR A 3 -3.01 -9.71 1.58
N PHE A 4 -3.58 -8.57 1.19
CA PHE A 4 -4.71 -7.94 1.88
C PHE A 4 -5.78 -7.52 0.87
N ALA A 5 -7.05 -7.76 1.21
CA ALA A 5 -8.20 -7.37 0.40
C ALA A 5 -9.20 -6.61 1.28
N THR A 6 -9.83 -5.58 0.72
CA THR A 6 -10.92 -4.82 1.36
C THR A 6 -12.03 -4.57 0.36
N GLU A 7 -13.27 -4.72 0.81
CA GLU A 7 -14.48 -4.45 0.03
C GLU A 7 -15.45 -3.65 0.92
N GLY A 8 -16.05 -2.58 0.38
CA GLY A 8 -17.12 -1.85 1.05
C GLY A 8 -17.13 -0.33 0.83
N GLU A 9 -18.20 0.33 1.29
CA GLU A 9 -18.48 1.76 1.05
C GLU A 9 -18.09 2.64 2.25
N ALA A 10 -16.89 2.47 2.80
CA ALA A 10 -16.46 3.14 4.03
C ALA A 10 -15.00 3.59 4.00
N GLU A 11 -14.68 4.56 4.88
CA GLU A 11 -13.30 5.00 5.12
C GLU A 11 -12.46 3.83 5.70
N VAL A 12 -11.38 3.48 5.01
CA VAL A 12 -10.44 2.43 5.43
C VAL A 12 -9.11 3.07 5.79
N THR A 13 -8.59 2.80 6.99
CA THR A 13 -7.24 3.21 7.41
C THR A 13 -6.43 2.01 7.87
N ARG A 14 -5.22 1.83 7.32
CA ARG A 14 -4.33 0.70 7.64
C ARG A 14 -2.87 1.14 7.80
N ASN A 15 -2.18 0.57 8.79
CA ASN A 15 -0.75 0.80 9.02
C ASN A 15 0.01 -0.53 8.93
N PHE A 16 1.11 -0.53 8.20
CA PHE A 16 1.95 -1.71 7.96
C PHE A 16 3.40 -1.40 8.33
N ALA A 17 3.99 -2.26 9.14
CA ALA A 17 5.40 -2.19 9.50
C ALA A 17 6.11 -3.50 9.17
N ALA A 18 7.37 -3.41 8.74
CA ALA A 18 8.29 -4.53 8.69
C ALA A 18 9.70 -4.10 9.10
N GLU A 19 10.40 -4.98 9.79
CA GLU A 19 11.80 -4.78 10.19
C GLU A 19 12.63 -6.02 9.82
N GLY A 20 13.86 -5.81 9.36
CA GLY A 20 14.87 -6.86 9.18
C GLY A 20 15.55 -6.90 7.81
N GLU A 21 16.50 -7.82 7.65
CA GLU A 21 17.35 -7.96 6.45
C GLU A 21 16.67 -8.73 5.29
N ALA A 22 15.41 -9.15 5.46
CA ALA A 22 14.72 -10.01 4.51
C ALA A 22 13.85 -9.21 3.54
N GLU A 23 13.76 -9.66 2.30
CA GLU A 23 12.87 -9.06 1.30
C GLU A 23 11.40 -9.16 1.73
N VAL A 24 10.67 -8.05 1.68
CA VAL A 24 9.24 -8.01 2.02
C VAL A 24 8.40 -7.73 0.78
N THR A 25 7.48 -8.65 0.50
CA THR A 25 6.51 -8.46 -0.59
C THR A 25 5.10 -8.33 -0.03
N TRP A 26 4.42 -7.26 -0.45
CA TRP A 26 3.03 -6.99 -0.13
C TRP A 26 2.16 -6.82 -1.36
N THR A 27 0.93 -7.32 -1.28
CA THR A 27 -0.09 -7.10 -2.30
C THR A 27 -1.39 -6.66 -1.66
N PHE A 28 -1.97 -5.58 -2.19
CA PHE A 28 -3.20 -4.98 -1.70
C PHE A 28 -4.19 -4.88 -2.84
N ALA A 29 -5.40 -5.39 -2.63
CA ALA A 29 -6.55 -5.19 -3.50
C ALA A 29 -7.65 -4.46 -2.70
N ALA A 30 -8.34 -3.51 -3.31
CA ALA A 30 -9.45 -2.82 -2.68
C ALA A 30 -10.55 -2.50 -3.69
N GLU A 31 -11.78 -2.84 -3.34
CA GLU A 31 -12.99 -2.41 -4.04
C GLU A 31 -13.77 -1.51 -3.08
N VAL A 32 -13.56 -0.20 -3.19
CA VAL A 32 -14.03 0.77 -2.17
C VAL A 32 -14.68 1.96 -2.84
N GLU A 33 -15.82 2.39 -2.29
CA GLU A 33 -16.46 3.67 -2.60
C GLU A 33 -16.31 4.55 -1.36
N GLY A 34 -15.35 5.49 -1.36
CA GLY A 34 -15.00 6.27 -0.15
C GLY A 34 -13.55 6.73 -0.08
N GLU A 35 -12.89 6.59 1.07
CA GLU A 35 -11.48 6.99 1.27
C GLU A 35 -10.67 5.79 1.77
N ASP A 36 -9.49 5.54 1.19
CA ASP A 36 -8.57 4.48 1.65
C ASP A 36 -7.19 5.05 1.92
N THR A 37 -6.83 5.12 3.20
CA THR A 37 -5.53 5.61 3.66
C THR A 37 -4.65 4.46 4.15
N ARG A 38 -3.41 4.40 3.65
CA ARG A 38 -2.45 3.37 4.05
C ARG A 38 -1.10 3.97 4.39
N THR A 39 -0.51 3.53 5.49
CA THR A 39 0.85 3.93 5.89
C THR A 39 1.75 2.72 5.94
N PHE A 40 2.94 2.84 5.36
CA PHE A 40 3.97 1.82 5.30
C PHE A 40 5.23 2.35 5.96
N ALA A 41 5.79 1.59 6.89
CA ALA A 41 7.08 1.85 7.51
C ALA A 41 7.95 0.60 7.38
N THR A 42 9.13 0.71 6.79
CA THR A 42 10.10 -0.37 6.75
C THR A 42 11.46 0.05 7.26
N GLU A 43 12.10 -0.82 8.03
CA GLU A 43 13.46 -0.61 8.54
C GLU A 43 14.32 -1.86 8.26
N GLY A 44 15.38 -1.73 7.47
CA GLY A 44 16.32 -2.83 7.23
C GLY A 44 16.94 -2.86 5.83
N GLU A 45 17.85 -3.82 5.62
CA GLU A 45 18.64 -3.94 4.39
C GLU A 45 17.95 -4.76 3.28
N GLY A 46 16.78 -5.35 3.58
CA GLY A 46 16.00 -6.12 2.63
C GLY A 46 15.23 -5.23 1.64
N GLY A 47 15.12 -5.69 0.38
CA GLY A 47 14.30 -4.99 -0.62
C GLY A 47 12.80 -5.14 -0.35
N ASP A 48 12.04 -4.10 -0.62
CA ASP A 48 10.59 -4.09 -0.43
C ASP A 48 9.86 -3.98 -1.77
N THR A 49 8.89 -4.88 -1.99
CA THR A 49 8.00 -4.80 -3.15
C THR A 49 6.56 -4.64 -2.70
N ARG A 50 5.88 -3.60 -3.16
CA ARG A 50 4.44 -3.40 -2.91
C ARG A 50 3.65 -3.28 -4.20
N THR A 51 2.59 -4.06 -4.29
CA THR A 51 1.62 -3.99 -5.38
C THR A 51 0.27 -3.56 -4.84
N PHE A 52 -0.34 -2.57 -5.48
CA PHE A 52 -1.63 -2.02 -5.11
C PHE A 52 -2.57 -2.06 -6.31
N ALA A 53 -3.74 -2.64 -6.11
CA ALA A 53 -4.88 -2.57 -7.00
C ALA A 53 -6.05 -1.94 -6.25
N ALA A 54 -6.71 -0.96 -6.85
CA ALA A 54 -7.93 -0.36 -6.34
C ALA A 54 -8.96 -0.23 -7.47
N GLU A 55 -10.20 -0.62 -7.20
CA GLU A 55 -11.35 -0.42 -8.08
C GLU A 55 -12.45 0.34 -7.31
N GLY A 56 -13.21 1.19 -8.00
CA GLY A 56 -14.30 1.99 -7.42
C GLY A 56 -13.97 3.48 -7.25
N GLU A 57 -14.94 4.30 -6.82
CA GLU A 57 -14.79 5.76 -6.69
C GLU A 57 -14.05 6.22 -5.42
N ALA A 58 -13.06 5.45 -4.94
CA ALA A 58 -12.30 5.82 -3.75
C ALA A 58 -11.17 6.83 -3.99
N GLU A 59 -11.00 7.77 -3.06
CA GLU A 59 -9.79 8.59 -2.91
C GLU A 59 -8.75 7.75 -2.15
N VAL A 60 -7.59 7.48 -2.76
CA VAL A 60 -6.57 6.58 -2.18
C VAL A 60 -5.34 7.38 -1.78
N THR A 61 -5.02 7.40 -0.49
CA THR A 61 -3.80 8.03 0.04
C THR A 61 -2.85 6.96 0.57
N ARG A 62 -1.58 7.04 0.19
CA ARG A 62 -0.54 6.13 0.69
C ARG A 62 0.69 6.90 1.14
N ASN A 63 1.17 6.59 2.34
CA ASN A 63 2.38 7.15 2.91
C ASN A 63 3.43 6.06 3.06
N PHE A 64 4.67 6.31 2.60
CA PHE A 64 5.75 5.34 2.71
C PHE A 64 6.99 5.94 3.37
N ALA A 65 7.40 5.33 4.47
CA ALA A 65 8.70 5.52 5.09
C ALA A 65 9.50 4.23 4.95
N ALA A 66 10.73 4.33 4.46
CA ALA A 66 11.67 3.23 4.40
C ALA A 66 13.03 3.74 4.87
N GLU A 67 13.63 3.07 5.86
CA GLU A 67 14.99 3.34 6.33
C GLU A 67 15.85 2.08 6.14
N GLY A 68 16.92 2.18 5.33
CA GLY A 68 17.83 1.08 5.08
C GLY A 68 18.43 1.11 3.67
N GLU A 69 19.21 0.07 3.33
CA GLU A 69 19.97 -0.02 2.07
C GLU A 69 19.27 -0.87 0.98
N GLY A 70 18.05 -1.35 1.24
CA GLY A 70 17.28 -2.19 0.33
C GLY A 70 16.62 -1.43 -0.83
N GLU A 71 16.27 -2.15 -1.90
CA GLU A 71 15.54 -1.59 -3.04
C GLU A 71 14.03 -1.53 -2.78
N ASP A 72 13.42 -0.35 -2.94
CA ASP A 72 11.98 -0.14 -2.82
C ASP A 72 11.29 -0.13 -4.20
N THR A 73 10.46 -1.13 -4.48
CA THR A 73 9.64 -1.21 -5.70
C THR A 73 8.15 -1.06 -5.38
N ARG A 74 7.46 -0.21 -6.14
CA ARG A 74 6.02 0.05 -6.00
C ARG A 74 5.30 -0.09 -7.34
N THR A 75 4.21 -0.84 -7.37
CA THR A 75 3.30 -0.94 -8.51
C THR A 75 1.90 -0.52 -8.08
N LEU A 76 1.30 0.39 -8.83
CA LEU A 76 0.01 1.00 -8.52
C LEU A 76 -0.92 0.84 -9.73
N ALA A 77 -2.09 0.25 -9.52
CA ALA A 77 -3.18 0.18 -10.48
C ALA A 77 -4.46 0.69 -9.78
N ALA A 78 -5.15 1.65 -10.40
CA ALA A 78 -6.41 2.18 -9.91
C ALA A 78 -7.38 2.39 -11.08
N GLU A 79 -8.57 1.79 -11.02
CA GLU A 79 -9.64 1.99 -12.00
C GLU A 79 -10.89 2.55 -11.29
N GLY A 80 -11.28 3.79 -11.61
CA GLY A 80 -12.53 4.40 -11.13
C GLY A 80 -12.44 5.50 -10.06
N GLY A 81 -11.30 5.71 -9.41
CA GLY A 81 -11.15 6.68 -8.31
C GLY A 81 -10.64 8.06 -8.72
N ARG A 82 -11.07 9.11 -8.00
CA ARG A 82 -10.45 10.43 -8.06
C ARG A 82 -9.13 10.37 -7.27
N GLY A 83 -8.00 10.38 -7.97
CA GLY A 83 -6.67 10.60 -7.39
C GLY A 83 -6.13 9.46 -6.50
N ALA A 84 -5.01 8.87 -6.89
CA ALA A 84 -4.19 8.08 -5.97
C ALA A 84 -2.95 8.90 -5.62
N GLU A 85 -2.86 9.39 -4.38
CA GLU A 85 -1.74 10.17 -3.89
C GLU A 85 -0.73 9.28 -3.15
N ASP A 86 0.55 9.48 -3.43
CA ASP A 86 1.68 8.78 -2.81
C ASP A 86 2.60 9.86 -2.21
N THR A 87 2.82 9.81 -0.89
CA THR A 87 3.71 10.72 -0.15
C THR A 87 4.80 10.01 0.63
#